data_AF-X0NT83-F1
#
_entry.id   AF-X0NT83-F1
#
_cell.length_a   1.000
_cell.length_b   1.000
_cell.length_c   1.000
_cell.angle_alpha   90.00
_cell.angle_beta   90.00
_cell.angle_gamma   90.00
#
_symmetry.space_group_name_H-M   'P 1'
#
loop_
_entity.id
_entity.type
_entity.pdbx_description
1 polymer ?
#
loop_
_entity_poly.entity_id
_entity_poly.type
_entity_poly.pdbx_seq_one_letter_code
_entity_poly.pdbx_strand_id
1 'polypeptide(L)'
;MLATLITLTLALIATISAEVTPREVKWTDDTFGPDGPWRAVSIRMGNEESSIGLYPGSAWESWLIQDRYCRKGTCFASEAGTYDNSSGTQGGIQMPADLSGFMLGLDLKGNPATRHLDRMWLNGAIVENVSLALLESQKIKYPGGQTSPFFAGCLSLGGRRAINQSFSQDDGPAINASLVPGWMWEHEWTRSSSFGMHIGSVQPDISGSLWFGGYDQNRVIGEVLNMNGGPRDGITLRDIGIDVIGTKSPFEFDSKDGLLANGNSSIGGSLKVLVDGCSPYFTLPRSTCDSIAAHLPVKFNKDLGLYIWDTKSDRYKEIINSASALSFSFISNSNTDPIKIRVPFMHLNLTLSAPLSDKPTPYFPCHSNGKDQYVLGRAFLQDAFVGANWHPDIDTWWLAQAPGPNIQATPNVVSIGERDKTVSKGGNDWKVSWSGVWDDQEAPSSTPTADSTDKKGDTKGNEEGSKEDDQEDDKVGMSVGAKAGIGAGIAAAVIAAGVGVFLCWRRRRNQPQEESTTEPVATVDESKLPSVVLYPQELPSQEVQPPYYQRFELPS
;
A
#
# COMPACT_ATOMS: atom_id res chain seq x y z
N MET A 1 13.97 50.39 -55.18
CA MET A 1 14.29 48.96 -55.34
C MET A 1 14.91 48.46 -54.05
N LEU A 2 14.39 47.30 -53.61
CA LEU A 2 14.53 46.57 -52.35
C LEU A 2 15.75 46.86 -51.43
N ALA A 3 15.44 47.15 -50.16
CA ALA A 3 16.28 46.86 -49.01
C ALA A 3 15.91 45.48 -48.48
N THR A 4 16.86 44.56 -48.43
CA THR A 4 16.70 43.21 -47.88
C THR A 4 17.21 43.17 -46.44
N LEU A 5 16.28 43.05 -45.50
CA LEU A 5 16.52 42.77 -44.08
C LEU A 5 16.55 41.25 -43.90
N ILE A 6 17.69 40.67 -43.51
CA ILE A 6 17.79 39.26 -43.12
C ILE A 6 17.68 39.20 -41.59
N THR A 7 16.50 38.85 -41.09
CA THR A 7 16.28 38.48 -39.68
C THR A 7 16.63 37.01 -39.49
N LEU A 8 17.70 36.74 -38.74
CA LEU A 8 18.10 35.41 -38.31
C LEU A 8 17.30 35.04 -37.03
N THR A 9 16.25 34.24 -37.17
CA THR A 9 15.54 33.66 -36.02
C THR A 9 16.29 32.42 -35.52
N LEU A 10 16.97 32.55 -34.39
CA LEU A 10 17.51 31.42 -33.62
C LEU A 10 16.34 30.74 -32.89
N ALA A 11 15.86 29.61 -33.40
CA ALA A 11 14.92 28.77 -32.67
C ALA A 11 15.71 27.97 -31.62
N LEU A 12 15.66 28.39 -30.35
CA LEU A 12 16.08 27.55 -29.24
C LEU A 12 15.08 26.39 -29.14
N ILE A 13 15.45 25.23 -29.69
CA ILE A 13 14.76 23.97 -29.38
C ILE A 13 15.19 23.61 -27.96
N ALA A 14 14.41 24.04 -26.97
CA ALA A 14 14.50 23.44 -25.65
C ALA A 14 14.08 21.98 -25.80
N THR A 15 15.05 21.06 -25.78
CA THR A 15 14.76 19.65 -25.57
C THR A 15 14.15 19.55 -24.18
N ILE A 16 12.81 19.47 -24.10
CA ILE A 16 12.12 19.07 -22.88
C ILE A 16 12.53 17.60 -22.68
N SER A 17 13.62 17.36 -21.95
CA SER A 17 13.90 16.03 -21.44
C SER A 17 12.73 15.67 -20.55
N ALA A 18 11.99 14.61 -20.89
CA ALA A 18 10.99 14.08 -19.98
C ALA A 18 11.69 13.79 -18.65
N GLU A 19 11.20 14.38 -17.56
CA GLU A 19 11.84 14.21 -16.26
C GLU A 19 11.61 12.77 -15.78
N VAL A 20 12.71 12.08 -15.43
CA VAL A 20 12.67 10.72 -14.87
C VAL A 20 12.21 10.81 -13.41
N THR A 21 10.90 10.68 -13.19
CA THR A 21 10.25 10.85 -11.89
C THR A 21 9.36 9.66 -11.56
N PRO A 22 9.06 9.43 -10.27
CA PRO A 22 8.03 8.47 -9.88
C PRO A 22 6.69 8.73 -10.59
N ARG A 23 5.96 7.65 -10.90
CA ARG A 23 4.67 7.70 -11.61
C ARG A 23 3.55 7.23 -10.70
N GLU A 24 2.63 8.13 -10.40
CA GLU A 24 1.42 7.81 -9.63
C GLU A 24 0.48 6.94 -10.46
N VAL A 25 -0.11 5.94 -9.82
CA VAL A 25 -1.27 5.22 -10.34
C VAL A 25 -2.52 5.77 -9.65
N LYS A 26 -3.50 6.21 -10.45
CA LYS A 26 -4.73 6.80 -9.94
C LYS A 26 -5.63 5.76 -9.29
N TRP A 27 -6.28 6.14 -8.21
CA TRP A 27 -7.28 5.33 -7.52
C TRP A 27 -8.69 5.64 -8.02
N THR A 28 -9.59 4.67 -7.87
CA THR A 28 -11.02 4.85 -8.14
C THR A 28 -11.67 5.59 -6.97
N ASP A 29 -12.67 6.42 -7.29
CA ASP A 29 -13.55 7.01 -6.28
C ASP A 29 -14.53 5.96 -5.73
N ASP A 30 -14.98 5.04 -6.61
CA ASP A 30 -15.87 3.93 -6.29
C ASP A 30 -15.16 2.79 -5.56
N THR A 31 -15.96 1.95 -4.91
CA THR A 31 -15.53 0.76 -4.19
C THR A 31 -16.14 -0.50 -4.78
N PHE A 32 -15.39 -1.60 -4.78
CA PHE A 32 -15.78 -2.85 -5.42
C PHE A 32 -15.73 -4.03 -4.46
N GLY A 33 -16.42 -5.10 -4.85
CA GLY A 33 -16.38 -6.39 -4.16
C GLY A 33 -17.37 -6.52 -3.00
N PRO A 34 -17.78 -7.75 -2.68
CA PRO A 34 -18.85 -8.02 -1.75
C PRO A 34 -18.33 -8.20 -0.32
N ASP A 35 -17.04 -8.01 -0.09
CA ASP A 35 -16.32 -8.29 1.14
C ASP A 35 -15.52 -7.07 1.63
N GLY A 36 -15.80 -5.90 1.07
CA GLY A 36 -15.11 -4.66 1.36
C GLY A 36 -15.86 -3.76 2.35
N PRO A 37 -15.85 -2.44 2.11
CA PRO A 37 -15.60 -1.78 0.81
C PRO A 37 -14.11 -1.69 0.42
N TRP A 38 -13.80 -1.87 -0.87
CA TRP A 38 -12.42 -1.80 -1.39
C TRP A 38 -12.28 -0.82 -2.55
N ARG A 39 -11.32 0.10 -2.47
CA ARG A 39 -10.91 0.88 -3.64
C ARG A 39 -9.97 0.07 -4.53
N ALA A 40 -9.99 0.39 -5.81
CA ALA A 40 -9.08 -0.17 -6.80
C ALA A 40 -8.24 0.95 -7.44
N VAL A 41 -7.27 0.57 -8.27
CA VAL A 41 -6.59 1.51 -9.15
C VAL A 41 -7.27 1.55 -10.51
N SER A 42 -7.32 2.73 -11.12
CA SER A 42 -7.93 2.97 -12.42
C SER A 42 -6.89 2.89 -13.53
N ILE A 43 -7.09 1.95 -14.45
CA ILE A 43 -6.24 1.76 -15.64
C ILE A 43 -7.08 1.78 -16.90
N ARG A 44 -6.47 1.91 -18.09
CA ARG A 44 -7.15 1.64 -19.36
C ARG A 44 -6.35 0.64 -20.17
N MET A 45 -7.03 -0.22 -20.93
CA MET A 45 -6.40 -1.26 -21.74
C MET A 45 -6.62 -1.02 -23.23
N GLY A 46 -5.66 -1.44 -24.05
CA GLY A 46 -5.87 -1.58 -25.49
C GLY A 46 -6.30 -0.29 -26.17
N ASN A 47 -7.37 -0.38 -26.96
CA ASN A 47 -8.04 0.77 -27.59
C ASN A 47 -9.22 1.31 -26.75
N GLU A 48 -9.46 0.80 -25.55
CA GLU A 48 -10.63 1.16 -24.76
C GLU A 48 -10.55 2.59 -24.21
N GLU A 49 -11.68 3.28 -24.26
CA GLU A 49 -11.85 4.60 -23.65
C GLU A 49 -12.22 4.49 -22.15
N SER A 50 -12.94 3.44 -21.76
CA SER A 50 -13.35 3.17 -20.38
C SER A 50 -12.18 2.73 -19.51
N SER A 51 -12.20 3.15 -18.25
CA SER A 51 -11.27 2.66 -17.24
C SER A 51 -11.75 1.36 -16.60
N ILE A 52 -10.79 0.51 -16.24
CA ILE A 52 -10.99 -0.72 -15.46
C ILE A 52 -10.35 -0.51 -14.08
N GLY A 53 -11.08 -0.87 -13.03
CA GLY A 53 -10.63 -0.95 -11.65
C GLY A 53 -9.94 -2.27 -11.36
N LEU A 54 -8.67 -2.23 -10.93
CA LEU A 54 -7.92 -3.42 -10.52
C LEU A 54 -7.41 -3.27 -9.08
N TYR A 55 -7.51 -4.32 -8.27
CA TYR A 55 -6.83 -4.31 -6.97
C TYR A 55 -5.31 -4.37 -7.19
N PRO A 56 -4.49 -3.53 -6.56
CA PRO A 56 -3.04 -3.64 -6.71
C PRO A 56 -2.47 -4.70 -5.75
N GLY A 57 -1.70 -5.66 -6.26
CA GLY A 57 -1.06 -6.64 -5.37
C GLY A 57 -0.49 -7.92 -5.98
N SER A 58 -0.70 -8.22 -7.27
CA SER A 58 -0.14 -9.42 -7.89
C SER A 58 1.34 -9.24 -8.24
N ALA A 59 2.00 -10.36 -8.56
CA ALA A 59 3.30 -10.38 -9.21
C ALA A 59 3.16 -11.04 -10.59
N TRP A 60 4.10 -10.73 -11.49
CA TRP A 60 4.14 -11.21 -12.87
C TRP A 60 2.98 -10.66 -13.71
N GLU A 61 1.90 -11.43 -13.90
CA GLU A 61 0.79 -11.02 -14.75
C GLU A 61 -0.19 -10.07 -14.05
N SER A 62 -0.72 -9.09 -14.79
CA SER A 62 -1.95 -8.39 -14.40
C SER A 62 -3.16 -9.21 -14.85
N TRP A 63 -4.13 -9.35 -13.95
CA TRP A 63 -5.28 -10.23 -14.13
C TRP A 63 -6.51 -9.42 -14.51
N LEU A 64 -7.11 -9.73 -15.65
CA LEU A 64 -8.28 -9.01 -16.19
C LEU A 64 -9.48 -9.95 -16.32
N ILE A 65 -10.66 -9.46 -15.95
CA ILE A 65 -11.93 -10.16 -16.16
C ILE A 65 -12.46 -9.77 -17.54
N GLN A 66 -12.64 -10.74 -18.43
CA GLN A 66 -13.10 -10.47 -19.80
C GLN A 66 -14.59 -10.13 -19.86
N ASP A 67 -15.02 -9.37 -20.87
CA ASP A 67 -16.43 -9.09 -21.16
C ASP A 67 -17.30 -10.35 -21.22
N ARG A 68 -16.75 -11.45 -21.76
CA ARG A 68 -17.47 -12.71 -21.84
C ARG A 68 -17.80 -13.33 -20.49
N TYR A 69 -17.08 -12.97 -19.42
CA TYR A 69 -17.39 -13.36 -18.05
C TYR A 69 -18.79 -12.89 -17.65
N CYS A 70 -19.19 -11.71 -18.14
CA CYS A 70 -20.48 -11.08 -17.86
C CYS A 70 -21.64 -11.52 -18.77
N ARG A 71 -21.44 -12.45 -19.71
CA ARG A 71 -22.49 -12.84 -20.67
C ARG A 71 -23.67 -13.61 -20.05
N LYS A 72 -23.59 -14.01 -18.78
CA LYS A 72 -24.62 -14.82 -18.11
C LYS A 72 -24.96 -14.27 -16.72
N GLY A 73 -26.25 -13.95 -16.50
CA GLY A 73 -26.77 -13.53 -15.21
C GLY A 73 -26.28 -12.15 -14.77
N THR A 74 -26.39 -11.85 -13.47
CA THR A 74 -25.85 -10.62 -12.88
C THR A 74 -24.34 -10.66 -12.90
N CYS A 75 -23.71 -9.66 -13.52
CA CYS A 75 -22.26 -9.52 -13.50
C CYS A 75 -21.83 -8.47 -12.48
N PHE A 76 -21.21 -8.91 -11.39
CA PHE A 76 -20.66 -7.97 -10.41
C PHE A 76 -19.33 -7.36 -10.86
N ALA A 77 -18.59 -8.04 -11.74
CA ALA A 77 -17.32 -7.54 -12.27
C ALA A 77 -17.48 -6.27 -13.12
N SER A 78 -18.66 -6.03 -13.72
CA SER A 78 -18.87 -4.84 -14.54
C SER A 78 -18.83 -3.53 -13.75
N GLU A 79 -19.02 -3.57 -12.41
CA GLU A 79 -18.85 -2.40 -11.56
C GLU A 79 -17.41 -1.88 -11.59
N ALA A 80 -16.43 -2.80 -11.55
CA ALA A 80 -15.01 -2.47 -11.74
C ALA A 80 -14.60 -2.38 -13.22
N GLY A 81 -15.51 -2.60 -14.16
CA GLY A 81 -15.19 -2.71 -15.59
C GLY A 81 -14.66 -4.09 -15.99
N THR A 82 -14.92 -4.46 -17.24
CA THR A 82 -14.41 -5.67 -17.89
C THR A 82 -13.58 -5.32 -19.10
N TYR A 83 -12.83 -6.31 -19.59
CA TYR A 83 -11.88 -6.16 -20.69
C TYR A 83 -12.35 -6.83 -21.97
N ASP A 84 -12.39 -6.08 -23.07
CA ASP A 84 -12.50 -6.58 -24.44
C ASP A 84 -11.10 -6.89 -24.98
N ASN A 85 -10.85 -8.17 -25.24
CA ASN A 85 -9.56 -8.64 -25.72
C ASN A 85 -9.36 -8.47 -27.24
N SER A 86 -10.20 -7.68 -27.92
CA SER A 86 -10.16 -7.47 -29.36
C SER A 86 -8.91 -6.75 -29.87
N SER A 87 -8.30 -5.89 -29.04
CA SER A 87 -7.04 -5.19 -29.38
C SER A 87 -5.78 -5.97 -29.01
N GLY A 88 -5.89 -6.93 -28.10
CA GLY A 88 -4.76 -7.70 -27.60
C GLY A 88 -4.46 -8.95 -28.42
N THR A 89 -3.40 -9.66 -28.05
CA THR A 89 -3.00 -10.92 -28.67
C THR A 89 -2.47 -11.90 -27.63
N GLN A 90 -2.65 -13.20 -27.85
CA GLN A 90 -1.92 -14.20 -27.05
C GLN A 90 -0.43 -14.23 -27.44
N GLY A 91 -0.06 -13.64 -28.57
CA GLY A 91 1.32 -13.66 -29.08
C GLY A 91 1.84 -15.04 -29.46
N GLY A 92 1.01 -16.10 -29.38
CA GLY A 92 1.42 -17.50 -29.49
C GLY A 92 1.67 -18.19 -28.13
N ILE A 93 1.45 -17.51 -27.00
CA ILE A 93 1.66 -18.09 -25.66
C ILE A 93 0.67 -19.24 -25.44
N GLN A 94 1.18 -20.48 -25.45
CA GLN A 94 0.37 -21.68 -25.22
C GLN A 94 0.25 -22.04 -23.72
N MET A 95 1.17 -21.53 -22.90
CA MET A 95 1.21 -21.87 -21.48
C MET A 95 0.07 -21.18 -20.71
N PRO A 96 -0.85 -21.94 -20.09
CA PRO A 96 -1.92 -21.36 -19.29
C PRO A 96 -1.38 -20.68 -18.02
N ALA A 97 -2.12 -19.70 -17.51
CA ALA A 97 -1.82 -19.03 -16.24
C ALA A 97 -2.54 -19.73 -15.08
N ASP A 98 -1.77 -20.22 -14.11
CA ASP A 98 -2.29 -20.88 -12.91
C ASP A 98 -3.01 -19.88 -12.00
N LEU A 99 -4.19 -20.24 -11.49
CA LEU A 99 -5.03 -19.33 -10.70
C LEU A 99 -4.40 -18.95 -9.36
N SER A 100 -3.43 -19.71 -8.83
CA SER A 100 -2.65 -19.29 -7.66
C SER A 100 -1.85 -18.01 -7.90
N GLY A 101 -1.62 -17.61 -9.16
CA GLY A 101 -1.06 -16.31 -9.49
C GLY A 101 -2.05 -15.15 -9.30
N PHE A 102 -3.37 -15.40 -9.33
CA PHE A 102 -4.38 -14.35 -9.19
C PHE A 102 -4.55 -13.90 -7.75
N MET A 103 -4.98 -14.82 -6.88
CA MET A 103 -5.37 -14.54 -5.50
C MET A 103 -4.95 -15.70 -4.60
N LEU A 104 -4.43 -15.37 -3.41
CA LEU A 104 -3.95 -16.36 -2.44
C LEU A 104 -4.91 -16.52 -1.25
N GLY A 105 -4.81 -17.66 -0.55
CA GLY A 105 -5.57 -17.91 0.68
C GLY A 105 -7.05 -18.25 0.48
N LEU A 106 -7.52 -18.26 -0.77
CA LEU A 106 -8.86 -18.68 -1.16
C LEU A 106 -8.79 -19.77 -2.23
N ASP A 107 -9.81 -20.63 -2.26
CA ASP A 107 -9.91 -21.68 -3.26
C ASP A 107 -10.50 -21.15 -4.55
N LEU A 108 -9.72 -21.18 -5.62
CA LEU A 108 -10.20 -20.80 -6.95
C LEU A 108 -10.63 -22.04 -7.73
N LYS A 109 -11.75 -21.93 -8.44
CA LYS A 109 -12.36 -23.01 -9.24
C LYS A 109 -12.55 -22.57 -10.68
N GLY A 110 -12.29 -23.50 -11.59
CA GLY A 110 -12.42 -23.32 -13.04
C GLY A 110 -11.15 -23.76 -13.75
N ASN A 111 -11.13 -23.61 -15.07
CA ASN A 111 -9.93 -23.84 -15.87
C ASN A 111 -8.87 -22.77 -15.54
N PRO A 112 -7.58 -23.05 -15.78
CA PRO A 112 -6.54 -22.01 -15.77
C PRO A 112 -6.93 -20.80 -16.64
N ALA A 113 -6.34 -19.65 -16.33
CA ALA A 113 -6.53 -18.44 -17.11
C ALA A 113 -5.70 -18.47 -18.40
N THR A 114 -6.07 -17.61 -19.34
CA THR A 114 -5.42 -17.52 -20.64
C THR A 114 -4.43 -16.37 -20.63
N ARG A 115 -3.15 -16.62 -20.94
CA ARG A 115 -2.17 -15.54 -21.05
C ARG A 115 -2.38 -14.69 -22.29
N HIS A 116 -2.11 -13.40 -22.16
CA HIS A 116 -2.37 -12.42 -23.19
C HIS A 116 -1.42 -11.24 -23.08
N LEU A 117 -1.33 -10.46 -24.15
CA LEU A 117 -0.53 -9.25 -24.26
C LEU A 117 -1.43 -8.16 -24.84
N ASP A 118 -1.39 -6.99 -24.22
CA ASP A 118 -1.93 -5.77 -24.79
C ASP A 118 -1.21 -4.58 -24.14
N ARG A 119 -1.49 -3.37 -24.60
CA ARG A 119 -0.98 -2.14 -24.03
C ARG A 119 -1.85 -1.67 -22.87
N MET A 120 -1.21 -1.05 -21.88
CA MET A 120 -1.85 -0.49 -20.69
C MET A 120 -1.52 1.00 -20.56
N TRP A 121 -2.55 1.79 -20.28
CA TRP A 121 -2.43 3.22 -20.01
C TRP A 121 -2.43 3.49 -18.52
N LEU A 122 -1.38 4.15 -18.05
CA LEU A 122 -1.16 4.49 -16.65
C LEU A 122 -0.66 5.93 -16.55
N ASN A 123 -1.56 6.85 -16.19
CA ASN A 123 -1.24 8.25 -15.90
C ASN A 123 -0.27 8.91 -16.92
N GLY A 124 -0.62 8.82 -18.20
CA GLY A 124 0.17 9.40 -19.31
C GLY A 124 1.23 8.47 -19.91
N ALA A 125 1.58 7.37 -19.24
CA ALA A 125 2.41 6.30 -19.81
C ALA A 125 1.57 5.29 -20.60
N ILE A 126 2.11 4.84 -21.73
CA ILE A 126 1.57 3.72 -22.51
C ILE A 126 2.59 2.60 -22.42
N VAL A 127 2.29 1.57 -21.64
CA VAL A 127 3.14 0.40 -21.48
C VAL A 127 2.72 -0.63 -22.52
N GLU A 128 3.63 -0.97 -23.44
CA GLU A 128 3.35 -1.92 -24.53
C GLU A 128 3.59 -3.37 -24.09
N ASN A 129 2.86 -4.32 -24.72
CA ASN A 129 3.00 -5.76 -24.50
C ASN A 129 2.95 -6.19 -23.02
N VAL A 130 2.09 -5.58 -22.20
CA VAL A 130 1.97 -5.93 -20.78
C VAL A 130 1.62 -7.40 -20.61
N SER A 131 2.25 -8.08 -19.65
CA SER A 131 1.93 -9.46 -19.30
C SER A 131 0.56 -9.54 -18.62
N LEU A 132 -0.40 -10.19 -19.29
CA LEU A 132 -1.78 -10.32 -18.81
C LEU A 132 -2.18 -11.79 -18.62
N ALA A 133 -3.09 -12.02 -17.68
CA ALA A 133 -3.82 -13.27 -17.52
C ALA A 133 -5.32 -13.00 -17.51
N LEU A 134 -6.06 -13.64 -18.42
CA LEU A 134 -7.47 -13.34 -18.64
C LEU A 134 -8.39 -14.37 -17.98
N LEU A 135 -9.33 -13.86 -17.19
CA LEU A 135 -10.34 -14.61 -16.46
C LEU A 135 -11.67 -14.60 -17.24
N GLU A 136 -12.31 -15.76 -17.37
CA GLU A 136 -13.44 -15.97 -18.29
C GLU A 136 -14.66 -16.62 -17.64
N SER A 137 -14.44 -17.45 -16.62
CA SER A 137 -15.54 -18.17 -15.95
C SER A 137 -15.20 -18.68 -14.54
N GLN A 138 -13.96 -18.43 -14.09
CA GLN A 138 -13.45 -18.90 -12.82
C GLN A 138 -14.16 -18.22 -11.64
N LYS A 139 -14.18 -18.88 -10.49
CA LYS A 139 -14.92 -18.47 -9.30
C LYS A 139 -14.10 -18.70 -8.04
N ILE A 140 -14.44 -17.97 -6.98
CA ILE A 140 -14.01 -18.27 -5.61
C ILE A 140 -14.91 -19.40 -5.09
N LYS A 141 -14.35 -20.37 -4.39
CA LYS A 141 -15.06 -21.41 -3.64
C LYS A 141 -14.78 -21.23 -2.15
N TYR A 142 -15.84 -21.09 -1.38
CA TYR A 142 -15.78 -20.98 0.08
C TYR A 142 -15.85 -22.35 0.77
N PRO A 143 -15.46 -22.46 2.05
CA PRO A 143 -15.39 -23.74 2.77
C PRO A 143 -16.70 -24.54 2.77
N GLY A 144 -17.85 -23.88 2.87
CA GLY A 144 -19.19 -24.52 2.80
C GLY A 144 -19.57 -25.04 1.41
N GLY A 145 -18.74 -24.82 0.40
CA GLY A 145 -18.97 -25.26 -0.98
C GLY A 145 -19.65 -24.23 -1.87
N GLN A 146 -20.17 -23.13 -1.31
CA GLN A 146 -20.70 -22.01 -2.08
C GLN A 146 -19.59 -21.41 -2.97
N THR A 147 -19.97 -20.98 -4.18
CA THR A 147 -19.08 -20.25 -5.07
C THR A 147 -19.51 -18.81 -5.26
N SER A 148 -18.55 -17.90 -5.36
CA SER A 148 -18.76 -16.48 -5.68
C SER A 148 -18.03 -16.12 -6.99
N PRO A 149 -18.60 -15.26 -7.86
CA PRO A 149 -17.87 -14.73 -9.01
C PRO A 149 -16.68 -13.85 -8.56
N PHE A 150 -15.92 -13.37 -9.52
CA PHE A 150 -14.96 -12.29 -9.30
C PHE A 150 -15.62 -10.92 -9.51
N PHE A 151 -15.04 -9.90 -8.87
CA PHE A 151 -15.62 -8.56 -8.77
C PHE A 151 -14.71 -7.47 -9.33
N ALA A 152 -13.41 -7.69 -9.30
CA ALA A 152 -12.40 -6.86 -9.94
C ALA A 152 -11.20 -7.74 -10.31
N GLY A 153 -10.42 -7.29 -11.28
CA GLY A 153 -9.13 -7.91 -11.60
C GLY A 153 -8.04 -7.53 -10.59
N CYS A 154 -6.78 -7.87 -10.91
CA CYS A 154 -5.64 -7.50 -10.09
C CYS A 154 -4.50 -6.92 -10.92
N LEU A 155 -3.95 -5.78 -10.51
CA LEU A 155 -2.80 -5.16 -11.13
C LEU A 155 -1.51 -5.78 -10.58
N SER A 156 -0.63 -6.19 -11.50
CA SER A 156 0.73 -6.62 -11.16
C SER A 156 1.58 -5.44 -10.75
N LEU A 157 2.27 -5.60 -9.62
CA LEU A 157 3.22 -4.62 -9.11
C LEU A 157 4.65 -4.90 -9.54
N GLY A 158 4.87 -5.85 -10.47
CA GLY A 158 6.18 -6.24 -11.00
C GLY A 158 6.48 -7.72 -10.79
N GLY A 159 7.75 -8.10 -10.87
CA GLY A 159 8.20 -9.48 -10.79
C GLY A 159 9.57 -9.56 -10.15
N ARG A 160 9.74 -10.55 -9.28
CA ARG A 160 10.98 -10.70 -8.51
C ARG A 160 12.17 -10.89 -9.46
N ARG A 161 13.21 -10.06 -9.26
CA ARG A 161 14.46 -10.07 -10.05
C ARG A 161 14.23 -9.98 -11.56
N ALA A 162 13.14 -9.33 -11.97
CA ALA A 162 12.70 -9.33 -13.35
C ALA A 162 12.22 -7.95 -13.78
N ILE A 163 12.50 -7.65 -15.04
CA ILE A 163 12.08 -6.44 -15.74
C ILE A 163 10.93 -6.77 -16.71
N ASN A 164 11.01 -7.95 -17.31
CA ASN A 164 10.03 -8.53 -18.21
C ASN A 164 9.76 -10.00 -17.82
N GLN A 165 8.82 -10.61 -18.50
CA GLN A 165 8.50 -12.03 -18.40
C GLN A 165 8.63 -12.65 -19.80
N SER A 166 9.39 -13.75 -19.92
CA SER A 166 9.61 -14.45 -21.18
C SER A 166 8.90 -15.79 -21.19
N PHE A 167 8.18 -16.07 -22.28
CA PHE A 167 7.49 -17.33 -22.49
C PHE A 167 8.13 -18.10 -23.64
N SER A 168 8.75 -19.23 -23.32
CA SER A 168 9.31 -20.15 -24.32
C SER A 168 8.18 -20.75 -25.16
N GLN A 169 8.48 -20.98 -26.44
CA GLN A 169 7.61 -21.67 -27.39
C GLN A 169 8.30 -22.94 -27.88
N ASP A 170 7.52 -23.97 -28.21
CA ASP A 170 8.07 -25.23 -28.72
C ASP A 170 8.85 -25.02 -30.03
N ASP A 171 8.32 -24.20 -30.93
CA ASP A 171 8.91 -23.89 -32.23
C ASP A 171 8.94 -22.36 -32.46
N GLY A 172 9.96 -21.67 -31.93
CA GLY A 172 10.16 -20.25 -32.21
C GLY A 172 10.93 -19.48 -31.14
N PRO A 173 11.16 -18.17 -31.35
CA PRO A 173 11.74 -17.32 -30.31
C PRO A 173 10.79 -17.19 -29.12
N ALA A 174 11.35 -16.97 -27.93
CA ALA A 174 10.55 -16.66 -26.74
C ALA A 174 9.73 -15.39 -26.95
N ILE A 175 8.52 -15.37 -26.39
CA ILE A 175 7.64 -14.21 -26.39
C ILE A 175 7.93 -13.40 -25.13
N ASN A 176 8.33 -12.14 -25.31
CA ASN A 176 8.60 -11.23 -24.20
C ASN A 176 7.37 -10.38 -23.88
N ALA A 177 7.01 -10.36 -22.61
CA ALA A 177 5.94 -9.57 -22.05
C ALA A 177 6.48 -8.57 -21.01
N SER A 178 5.98 -7.35 -21.04
CA SER A 178 6.39 -6.27 -20.17
C SER A 178 5.79 -6.41 -18.77
N LEU A 179 6.60 -6.19 -17.74
CA LEU A 179 6.11 -5.87 -16.40
C LEU A 179 6.10 -4.35 -16.26
N VAL A 180 4.99 -3.77 -15.81
CA VAL A 180 4.79 -2.30 -15.76
C VAL A 180 5.98 -1.52 -15.17
N PRO A 181 6.45 -1.81 -13.93
CA PRO A 181 7.59 -1.08 -13.37
C PRO A 181 8.90 -1.32 -14.13
N GLY A 182 9.08 -2.51 -14.69
CA GLY A 182 10.28 -2.86 -15.46
C GLY A 182 10.35 -2.11 -16.78
N TRP A 183 9.25 -2.09 -17.52
CA TRP A 183 9.13 -1.35 -18.77
C TRP A 183 9.33 0.15 -18.55
N MET A 184 8.71 0.72 -17.49
CA MET A 184 8.91 2.13 -17.15
C MET A 184 10.38 2.46 -16.87
N TRP A 185 11.10 1.55 -16.22
CA TRP A 185 12.52 1.74 -15.95
C TRP A 185 13.36 1.66 -17.23
N GLU A 186 13.16 0.64 -18.07
CA GLU A 186 13.91 0.46 -19.33
C GLU A 186 13.71 1.62 -20.33
N HIS A 187 12.56 2.30 -20.25
CA HIS A 187 12.22 3.43 -21.12
C HIS A 187 12.44 4.78 -20.44
N GLU A 188 13.20 4.83 -19.35
CA GLU A 188 13.57 6.06 -18.62
C GLU A 188 12.35 6.87 -18.11
N TRP A 189 11.20 6.23 -17.90
CA TRP A 189 10.05 6.87 -17.25
C TRP A 189 10.26 7.02 -15.75
N THR A 190 10.95 6.05 -15.13
CA THR A 190 11.27 5.98 -13.70
C THR A 190 12.75 5.61 -13.50
N ARG A 191 13.32 5.94 -12.34
CA ARG A 191 14.74 5.63 -12.03
C ARG A 191 15.01 4.17 -11.69
N SER A 192 13.97 3.38 -11.46
CA SER A 192 14.08 1.98 -11.06
C SER A 192 12.80 1.20 -11.36
N SER A 193 12.94 -0.12 -11.53
CA SER A 193 11.81 -1.06 -11.49
C SER A 193 11.41 -1.31 -10.05
N SER A 194 10.55 -0.46 -9.51
CA SER A 194 10.13 -0.51 -8.11
C SER A 194 8.73 0.03 -7.93
N PHE A 195 8.15 -0.19 -6.75
CA PHE A 195 6.93 0.45 -6.33
C PHE A 195 6.91 0.74 -4.83
N GLY A 196 6.08 1.69 -4.43
CA GLY A 196 5.63 1.87 -3.05
C GLY A 196 4.13 2.10 -2.99
N MET A 197 3.48 1.44 -2.03
CA MET A 197 2.03 1.36 -1.95
C MET A 197 1.50 1.43 -0.52
N HIS A 198 0.44 2.19 -0.33
CA HIS A 198 -0.51 2.07 0.77
C HIS A 198 -1.91 2.10 0.16
N ILE A 199 -2.74 1.08 0.41
CA ILE A 199 -4.04 0.99 -0.28
C ILE A 199 -5.09 1.97 0.26
N GLY A 200 -4.81 2.60 1.40
CA GLY A 200 -5.76 3.47 2.09
C GLY A 200 -6.93 2.69 2.69
N SER A 201 -8.00 3.40 3.01
CA SER A 201 -9.23 2.83 3.56
C SER A 201 -10.43 3.69 3.16
N VAL A 202 -11.62 3.11 3.23
CA VAL A 202 -12.87 3.79 2.87
C VAL A 202 -13.50 4.46 4.09
N GLN A 203 -13.37 3.83 5.27
CA GLN A 203 -13.89 4.38 6.52
C GLN A 203 -12.90 4.16 7.67
N PRO A 204 -12.31 5.23 8.23
CA PRO A 204 -12.35 6.62 7.74
C PRO A 204 -11.76 6.72 6.33
N ASP A 205 -12.07 7.82 5.63
CA ASP A 205 -11.54 8.01 4.27
C ASP A 205 -10.03 8.29 4.31
N ILE A 206 -9.26 7.35 3.75
CA ILE A 206 -7.84 7.51 3.48
C ILE A 206 -7.62 7.16 2.01
N SER A 207 -7.25 8.14 1.18
CA SER A 207 -6.94 7.87 -0.22
C SER A 207 -5.77 6.90 -0.34
N GLY A 208 -5.88 5.96 -1.27
CA GLY A 208 -4.76 5.10 -1.61
C GLY A 208 -3.61 5.88 -2.26
N SER A 209 -2.41 5.32 -2.20
CA SER A 209 -1.20 5.88 -2.78
C SER A 209 -0.39 4.73 -3.40
N LEU A 210 -0.22 4.75 -4.72
CA LEU A 210 0.61 3.79 -5.44
C LEU A 210 1.52 4.55 -6.41
N TRP A 211 2.82 4.34 -6.29
CA TRP A 211 3.82 4.97 -7.12
C TRP A 211 4.76 3.92 -7.71
N PHE A 212 5.00 3.96 -9.02
CA PHE A 212 6.09 3.23 -9.64
C PHE A 212 7.36 4.08 -9.65
N GLY A 213 8.52 3.47 -9.38
CA GLY A 213 9.81 4.16 -9.32
C GLY A 213 10.03 5.02 -8.06
N GLY A 214 9.12 4.97 -7.09
CA GLY A 214 9.13 5.82 -5.91
C GLY A 214 8.02 5.45 -4.93
N TYR A 215 7.82 6.30 -3.93
CA TYR A 215 6.79 6.12 -2.91
C TYR A 215 6.44 7.46 -2.24
N ASP A 216 5.24 7.55 -1.66
CA ASP A 216 4.87 8.66 -0.78
C ASP A 216 5.42 8.40 0.62
N GLN A 217 6.41 9.19 1.02
CA GLN A 217 7.09 9.06 2.31
C GLN A 217 6.15 9.32 3.50
N ASN A 218 5.06 10.06 3.30
CA ASN A 218 4.06 10.31 4.35
C ASN A 218 3.30 9.03 4.76
N ARG A 219 3.35 7.98 3.92
CA ARG A 219 2.72 6.68 4.15
C ARG A 219 3.57 5.70 4.95
N VAL A 220 4.82 6.04 5.24
CA VAL A 220 5.76 5.16 5.93
C VAL A 220 5.97 5.68 7.34
N ILE A 221 5.37 5.03 8.35
CA ILE A 221 5.52 5.38 9.76
C ILE A 221 6.36 4.35 10.50
N GLY A 222 7.18 4.84 11.42
CA GLY A 222 7.93 3.98 12.33
C GLY A 222 9.06 3.24 11.64
N GLU A 223 9.40 2.07 12.16
CA GLU A 223 10.47 1.26 11.60
C GLU A 223 10.05 0.54 10.32
N VAL A 224 10.99 0.38 9.40
CA VAL A 224 10.79 -0.30 8.12
C VAL A 224 11.44 -1.67 8.19
N LEU A 225 10.66 -2.73 7.96
CA LEU A 225 11.18 -4.08 7.74
C LEU A 225 11.75 -4.14 6.33
N ASN A 226 13.03 -4.50 6.22
CA ASN A 226 13.72 -4.71 4.95
C ASN A 226 13.95 -6.21 4.77
N MET A 227 13.51 -6.76 3.66
CA MET A 227 13.52 -8.21 3.43
C MET A 227 14.01 -8.52 2.02
N ASN A 228 14.72 -9.63 1.88
CA ASN A 228 15.06 -10.17 0.56
C ASN A 228 13.85 -10.92 -0.04
N GLY A 229 13.71 -10.87 -1.35
CA GLY A 229 12.63 -11.49 -2.11
C GLY A 229 11.48 -10.54 -2.43
N GLY A 230 10.26 -11.06 -2.48
CA GLY A 230 9.04 -10.27 -2.69
C GLY A 230 7.96 -10.51 -1.63
N PRO A 231 6.89 -9.68 -1.62
CA PRO A 231 5.78 -9.81 -0.66
C PRO A 231 5.12 -11.21 -0.65
N ARG A 232 5.06 -11.86 -1.81
CA ARG A 232 4.52 -13.22 -1.99
C ARG A 232 5.55 -14.35 -1.73
N ASP A 233 6.81 -14.03 -1.42
CA ASP A 233 7.77 -15.02 -0.88
C ASP A 233 7.58 -15.22 0.63
N GLY A 234 6.92 -14.26 1.29
CA GLY A 234 6.46 -14.32 2.66
C GLY A 234 7.40 -13.73 3.71
N ILE A 235 6.82 -13.43 4.87
CA ILE A 235 7.45 -12.88 6.06
C ILE A 235 7.12 -13.75 7.27
N THR A 236 8.00 -13.79 8.26
CA THR A 236 7.76 -14.52 9.51
C THR A 236 6.99 -13.66 10.50
N LEU A 237 5.71 -13.99 10.69
CA LEU A 237 4.84 -13.48 11.73
C LEU A 237 5.18 -14.19 13.05
N ARG A 238 5.64 -13.43 14.04
CA ARG A 238 6.01 -13.94 15.37
C ARG A 238 4.80 -14.10 16.27
N ASP A 239 3.90 -13.12 16.26
CA ASP A 239 2.74 -13.12 17.13
C ASP A 239 1.62 -12.23 16.57
N ILE A 240 0.41 -12.47 17.08
CA ILE A 240 -0.73 -11.56 16.95
C ILE A 240 -1.20 -11.21 18.35
N GLY A 241 -1.49 -9.95 18.58
CA GLY A 241 -2.04 -9.46 19.84
C GLY A 241 -3.16 -8.45 19.65
N ILE A 242 -3.72 -7.99 20.76
CA ILE A 242 -4.62 -6.85 20.83
C ILE A 242 -3.94 -5.77 21.67
N ASP A 243 -3.75 -4.59 21.09
CA ASP A 243 -3.17 -3.43 21.76
C ASP A 243 -4.28 -2.40 22.04
N VAL A 244 -4.40 -1.93 23.27
CA VAL A 244 -5.23 -0.77 23.65
C VAL A 244 -4.33 0.46 23.67
N ILE A 245 -4.71 1.48 22.89
CA ILE A 245 -3.90 2.68 22.63
C ILE A 245 -4.47 3.91 23.34
N GLY A 246 -5.80 4.01 23.40
CA GLY A 246 -6.52 5.07 24.10
C GLY A 246 -6.68 4.78 25.59
N THR A 247 -7.31 5.72 26.29
CA THR A 247 -7.62 5.60 27.72
C THR A 247 -8.94 4.87 27.97
N LYS A 248 -9.87 4.91 27.02
CA LYS A 248 -11.14 4.19 27.07
C LYS A 248 -10.99 2.84 26.36
N SER A 249 -11.14 1.76 27.12
CA SER A 249 -10.98 0.40 26.59
C SER A 249 -12.28 -0.41 26.71
N PRO A 250 -12.70 -1.12 25.64
CA PRO A 250 -13.73 -2.16 25.70
C PRO A 250 -13.19 -3.53 26.14
N PHE A 251 -11.91 -3.59 26.52
CA PHE A 251 -11.20 -4.77 26.96
C PHE A 251 -10.78 -4.64 28.43
N GLU A 252 -10.75 -5.76 29.15
CA GLU A 252 -10.29 -5.83 30.56
C GLU A 252 -8.75 -5.86 30.69
N PHE A 253 -8.03 -5.54 29.61
CA PHE A 253 -6.58 -5.55 29.52
C PHE A 253 -6.10 -4.36 28.69
N ASP A 254 -4.86 -3.92 28.92
CA ASP A 254 -4.20 -2.90 28.10
C ASP A 254 -3.51 -3.50 26.87
N SER A 255 -3.07 -4.76 26.99
CA SER A 255 -2.54 -5.52 25.88
C SER A 255 -2.74 -7.02 26.10
N LYS A 256 -2.95 -7.75 25.01
CA LYS A 256 -3.11 -9.20 25.00
C LYS A 256 -2.29 -9.80 23.86
N ASP A 257 -1.11 -10.29 24.19
CA ASP A 257 -0.23 -11.03 23.27
C ASP A 257 -0.56 -12.54 23.26
N GLY A 258 0.12 -13.29 22.39
CA GLY A 258 0.07 -14.75 22.33
C GLY A 258 -1.20 -15.31 21.71
N LEU A 259 -1.81 -14.59 20.76
CA LEU A 259 -3.01 -15.05 20.05
C LEU A 259 -2.67 -15.87 18.79
N LEU A 260 -1.42 -15.80 18.31
CA LEU A 260 -0.98 -16.62 17.18
C LEU A 260 -0.95 -18.10 17.55
N ALA A 261 -1.69 -18.92 16.81
CA ALA A 261 -1.74 -20.37 16.94
C ALA A 261 -2.08 -20.90 18.34
N ASN A 262 -2.63 -20.07 19.22
CA ASN A 262 -2.92 -20.45 20.59
C ASN A 262 -3.86 -21.66 20.65
N GLY A 263 -3.53 -22.62 21.51
CA GLY A 263 -4.23 -23.90 21.60
C GLY A 263 -3.92 -24.92 20.50
N ASN A 264 -2.95 -24.65 19.60
CA ASN A 264 -2.55 -25.58 18.53
C ASN A 264 -1.03 -25.83 18.52
N SER A 265 -0.59 -26.87 19.22
CA SER A 265 0.82 -27.24 19.34
C SER A 265 1.48 -27.73 18.04
N SER A 266 0.68 -28.03 17.00
CA SER A 266 1.21 -28.45 15.69
C SER A 266 1.76 -27.28 14.88
N ILE A 267 1.45 -26.05 15.26
CA ILE A 267 1.98 -24.84 14.64
C ILE A 267 3.08 -24.30 15.56
N GLY A 268 4.27 -24.08 15.02
CA GLY A 268 5.39 -23.52 15.78
C GLY A 268 5.09 -22.11 16.30
N GLY A 269 5.97 -21.57 17.15
CA GLY A 269 5.82 -20.23 17.75
C GLY A 269 5.95 -19.05 16.78
N SER A 270 5.94 -19.30 15.47
CA SER A 270 5.95 -18.29 14.42
C SER A 270 5.36 -18.88 13.14
N LEU A 271 4.79 -18.04 12.29
CA LEU A 271 4.10 -18.44 11.08
C LEU A 271 4.66 -17.70 9.86
N LYS A 272 4.98 -18.42 8.79
CA LYS A 272 5.27 -17.78 7.50
C LYS A 272 3.95 -17.34 6.87
N VAL A 273 3.81 -16.04 6.59
CA VAL A 273 2.63 -15.45 5.95
C VAL A 273 3.02 -14.73 4.66
N LEU A 274 2.17 -14.81 3.66
CA LEU A 274 2.34 -14.11 2.37
C LEU A 274 1.62 -12.77 2.41
N VAL A 275 2.08 -11.77 1.68
CA VAL A 275 1.39 -10.47 1.56
C VAL A 275 0.84 -10.33 0.15
N ASP A 276 -0.48 -10.14 0.02
CA ASP A 276 -1.15 -10.14 -1.29
C ASP A 276 -2.34 -9.18 -1.35
N GLY A 277 -2.21 -8.08 -2.09
CA GLY A 277 -3.30 -7.10 -2.26
C GLY A 277 -4.47 -7.58 -3.13
N CYS A 278 -4.30 -8.68 -3.88
CA CYS A 278 -5.42 -9.29 -4.60
C CYS A 278 -6.36 -10.05 -3.65
N SER A 279 -5.89 -10.49 -2.48
CA SER A 279 -6.69 -11.23 -1.50
C SER A 279 -7.44 -10.30 -0.54
N PRO A 280 -8.72 -10.55 -0.22
CA PRO A 280 -9.50 -9.69 0.66
C PRO A 280 -9.10 -9.81 2.14
N TYR A 281 -8.98 -11.04 2.62
CA TYR A 281 -8.89 -11.36 4.04
C TYR A 281 -7.44 -11.46 4.52
N PHE A 282 -7.25 -11.41 5.84
CA PHE A 282 -6.12 -12.13 6.41
C PHE A 282 -6.55 -13.58 6.65
N THR A 283 -5.96 -14.49 5.87
CA THR A 283 -6.18 -15.93 5.99
C THR A 283 -5.15 -16.50 6.95
N LEU A 284 -5.61 -17.03 8.08
CA LEU A 284 -4.79 -17.48 9.20
C LEU A 284 -5.24 -18.86 9.68
N PRO A 285 -4.44 -19.56 10.51
CA PRO A 285 -4.87 -20.80 11.13
C PRO A 285 -6.17 -20.60 11.89
N ARG A 286 -7.03 -21.62 11.87
CA ARG A 286 -8.30 -21.60 12.57
C ARG A 286 -8.16 -21.25 14.06
N SER A 287 -7.16 -21.86 14.71
CA SER A 287 -6.84 -21.62 16.13
C SER A 287 -6.48 -20.16 16.42
N THR A 288 -5.77 -19.51 15.50
CA THR A 288 -5.45 -18.08 15.60
C THR A 288 -6.72 -17.23 15.52
N CYS A 289 -7.54 -17.45 14.49
CA CYS A 289 -8.79 -16.69 14.33
C CYS A 289 -9.75 -16.90 15.50
N ASP A 290 -9.87 -18.13 16.02
CA ASP A 290 -10.70 -18.44 17.20
C ASP A 290 -10.17 -17.77 18.46
N SER A 291 -8.84 -17.71 18.63
CA SER A 291 -8.22 -17.06 19.79
C SER A 291 -8.45 -15.56 19.80
N ILE A 292 -8.42 -14.90 18.64
CA ILE A 292 -8.78 -13.48 18.52
C ILE A 292 -10.29 -13.31 18.75
N ALA A 293 -11.12 -14.13 18.09
CA ALA A 293 -12.58 -14.06 18.18
C ALA A 293 -13.12 -14.27 19.59
N ALA A 294 -12.41 -14.99 20.46
CA ALA A 294 -12.77 -15.16 21.87
C ALA A 294 -12.87 -13.82 22.64
N HIS A 295 -12.23 -12.77 22.15
CA HIS A 295 -12.26 -11.43 22.73
C HIS A 295 -13.29 -10.50 22.07
N LEU A 296 -14.00 -10.95 21.03
CA LEU A 296 -14.88 -10.14 20.21
C LEU A 296 -16.31 -10.72 20.21
N PRO A 297 -17.37 -9.88 20.16
CA PRO A 297 -18.75 -10.34 19.96
C PRO A 297 -18.97 -10.77 18.49
N VAL A 298 -18.31 -11.85 18.07
CA VAL A 298 -18.44 -12.43 16.72
C VAL A 298 -18.87 -13.89 16.77
N LYS A 299 -19.49 -14.37 15.70
CA LYS A 299 -19.89 -15.77 15.53
C LYS A 299 -19.31 -16.34 14.24
N PHE A 300 -18.74 -17.53 14.33
CA PHE A 300 -18.17 -18.16 13.15
C PHE A 300 -19.26 -18.63 12.17
N ASN A 301 -19.14 -18.20 10.92
CA ASN A 301 -19.88 -18.71 9.78
C ASN A 301 -19.02 -19.74 9.05
N LYS A 302 -19.35 -21.02 9.24
CA LYS A 302 -18.64 -22.16 8.63
C LYS A 302 -18.77 -22.22 7.10
N ASP A 303 -19.81 -21.64 6.53
CA ASP A 303 -20.06 -21.73 5.09
C ASP A 303 -19.12 -20.80 4.33
N LEU A 304 -18.82 -19.62 4.90
CA LEU A 304 -17.86 -18.65 4.37
C LEU A 304 -16.45 -18.79 4.96
N GLY A 305 -16.27 -19.48 6.08
CA GLY A 305 -14.97 -19.49 6.76
C GLY A 305 -14.61 -18.13 7.40
N LEU A 306 -15.60 -17.32 7.77
CA LEU A 306 -15.47 -15.96 8.31
C LEU A 306 -16.22 -15.79 9.64
N TYR A 307 -15.97 -14.69 10.36
CA TYR A 307 -16.61 -14.38 11.64
C TYR A 307 -17.55 -13.18 11.48
N ILE A 308 -18.82 -13.35 11.83
CA ILE A 308 -19.86 -12.33 11.67
C ILE A 308 -20.03 -11.56 12.99
N TRP A 309 -20.04 -10.23 12.94
CA TRP A 309 -20.27 -9.40 14.11
C TRP A 309 -21.70 -9.56 14.64
N ASP A 310 -21.84 -9.67 15.96
CA ASP A 310 -23.13 -9.55 16.64
C ASP A 310 -23.44 -8.07 16.87
N THR A 311 -24.05 -7.43 15.87
CA THR A 311 -24.34 -5.99 15.86
C THR A 311 -25.36 -5.54 16.91
N LYS A 312 -25.98 -6.50 17.62
CA LYS A 312 -26.89 -6.24 18.76
C LYS A 312 -26.15 -6.17 20.09
N SER A 313 -24.90 -6.61 20.16
CA SER A 313 -24.08 -6.50 21.37
C SER A 313 -23.62 -5.07 21.58
N ASP A 314 -23.74 -4.54 22.80
CA ASP A 314 -23.20 -3.20 23.12
C ASP A 314 -21.68 -3.15 22.90
N ARG A 315 -20.98 -4.26 23.18
CA ARG A 315 -19.53 -4.41 22.96
C ARG A 315 -19.11 -4.24 21.51
N TYR A 316 -20.00 -4.52 20.54
CA TYR A 316 -19.67 -4.36 19.12
C TYR A 316 -19.33 -2.90 18.81
N LYS A 317 -20.20 -1.96 19.21
CA LYS A 317 -19.98 -0.53 18.98
C LYS A 317 -18.79 0.01 19.77
N GLU A 318 -18.64 -0.44 21.01
CA GLU A 318 -17.51 -0.02 21.85
C GLU A 318 -16.17 -0.45 21.23
N ILE A 319 -16.06 -1.68 20.70
CA ILE A 319 -14.84 -2.18 20.07
C ILE A 319 -14.50 -1.43 18.79
N ILE A 320 -15.44 -1.33 17.84
CA ILE A 320 -15.16 -0.74 16.52
C ILE A 320 -14.90 0.77 16.58
N ASN A 321 -15.31 1.45 17.65
CA ASN A 321 -15.06 2.88 17.84
C ASN A 321 -13.90 3.18 18.81
N SER A 322 -13.39 2.19 19.53
CA SER A 322 -12.29 2.38 20.48
C SER A 322 -10.94 2.57 19.78
N ALA A 323 -10.02 3.23 20.47
CA ALA A 323 -8.59 3.20 20.15
C ALA A 323 -7.92 1.89 20.53
N SER A 324 -8.39 0.80 19.92
CA SER A 324 -7.82 -0.53 20.06
C SER A 324 -7.49 -1.08 18.68
N ALA A 325 -6.41 -1.84 18.58
CA ALA A 325 -5.95 -2.41 17.32
C ALA A 325 -5.55 -3.88 17.46
N LEU A 326 -5.75 -4.63 16.38
CA LEU A 326 -5.10 -5.92 16.21
C LEU A 326 -3.64 -5.67 15.81
N SER A 327 -2.69 -6.21 16.58
CA SER A 327 -1.26 -6.00 16.37
C SER A 327 -0.62 -7.26 15.75
N PHE A 328 0.09 -7.09 14.64
CA PHE A 328 0.85 -8.13 13.95
C PHE A 328 2.33 -7.90 14.19
N SER A 329 2.97 -8.81 14.92
CA SER A 329 4.38 -8.70 15.31
C SER A 329 5.24 -9.53 14.37
N PHE A 330 6.13 -8.90 13.61
CA PHE A 330 7.03 -9.58 12.67
C PHE A 330 8.44 -9.66 13.22
N ILE A 331 9.15 -10.75 12.90
CA ILE A 331 10.57 -10.88 13.24
C ILE A 331 11.35 -9.83 12.46
N SER A 332 12.12 -9.01 13.18
CA SER A 332 13.05 -8.02 12.62
C SER A 332 14.49 -8.55 12.64
N ASN A 333 15.48 -7.70 12.37
CA ASN A 333 16.89 -8.05 12.51
C ASN A 333 17.28 -8.49 13.94
N SER A 334 16.47 -8.16 14.95
CA SER A 334 16.57 -8.72 16.30
C SER A 334 15.33 -9.54 16.65
N ASN A 335 15.54 -10.74 17.18
CA ASN A 335 14.46 -11.55 17.74
C ASN A 335 13.84 -10.94 19.01
N THR A 336 14.49 -9.93 19.62
CA THR A 336 14.04 -9.31 20.88
C THR A 336 13.13 -8.10 20.67
N ASP A 337 13.10 -7.50 19.48
CA ASP A 337 12.33 -6.29 19.20
C ASP A 337 11.57 -6.43 17.86
N PRO A 338 10.37 -7.04 17.88
CA PRO A 338 9.59 -7.25 16.69
C PRO A 338 8.97 -5.95 16.19
N ILE A 339 8.92 -5.76 14.88
CA ILE A 339 8.19 -4.63 14.29
C ILE A 339 6.70 -4.98 14.29
N LYS A 340 5.89 -4.09 14.88
CA LYS A 340 4.43 -4.23 14.97
C LYS A 340 3.72 -3.40 13.91
N ILE A 341 2.81 -4.03 13.18
CA ILE A 341 1.80 -3.35 12.36
C ILE A 341 0.46 -3.44 13.08
N ARG A 342 -0.21 -2.31 13.29
CA ARG A 342 -1.47 -2.17 14.01
C ARG A 342 -2.59 -1.85 13.03
N VAL A 343 -3.62 -2.67 13.07
CA VAL A 343 -4.85 -2.53 12.29
C VAL A 343 -5.98 -2.19 13.26
N PRO A 344 -6.47 -0.94 13.31
CA PRO A 344 -7.55 -0.55 14.22
C PRO A 344 -8.81 -1.40 13.99
N PHE A 345 -9.54 -1.73 15.06
CA PHE A 345 -10.74 -2.57 14.93
C PHE A 345 -11.84 -1.97 14.04
N MET A 346 -11.85 -0.64 13.86
CA MET A 346 -12.75 0.00 12.92
C MET A 346 -12.53 -0.45 11.46
N HIS A 347 -11.27 -0.63 11.05
CA HIS A 347 -10.91 -1.16 9.73
C HIS A 347 -11.19 -2.66 9.60
N LEU A 348 -11.39 -3.34 10.73
CA LEU A 348 -11.75 -4.77 10.84
C LEU A 348 -13.27 -5.00 10.93
N ASN A 349 -14.06 -3.94 10.74
CA ASN A 349 -15.52 -3.97 10.66
C ASN A 349 -15.99 -3.86 9.20
N LEU A 350 -15.58 -4.84 8.39
CA LEU A 350 -15.92 -4.87 6.96
C LEU A 350 -17.34 -5.38 6.75
N THR A 351 -17.89 -5.21 5.55
CA THR A 351 -19.29 -5.55 5.25
C THR A 351 -19.39 -6.57 4.12
N LEU A 352 -20.07 -7.68 4.39
CA LEU A 352 -20.49 -8.61 3.36
C LEU A 352 -21.74 -8.10 2.63
N SER A 353 -21.76 -8.18 1.31
CA SER A 353 -22.91 -7.88 0.46
C SER A 353 -23.16 -8.99 -0.57
N ALA A 354 -24.12 -8.80 -1.47
CA ALA A 354 -24.46 -9.81 -2.47
C ALA A 354 -23.26 -10.10 -3.38
N PRO A 355 -23.00 -11.38 -3.74
CA PRO A 355 -23.79 -12.58 -3.45
C PRO A 355 -23.32 -13.34 -2.20
N LEU A 356 -22.42 -12.79 -1.39
CA LEU A 356 -21.95 -13.45 -0.16
C LEU A 356 -22.97 -13.33 0.98
N SER A 357 -23.77 -12.25 0.98
CA SER A 357 -24.89 -12.06 1.89
C SER A 357 -26.03 -11.33 1.22
N ASP A 358 -27.27 -11.72 1.50
CA ASP A 358 -28.48 -11.08 0.95
C ASP A 358 -28.72 -9.67 1.50
N LYS A 359 -28.04 -9.32 2.60
CA LYS A 359 -28.15 -8.03 3.28
C LYS A 359 -26.79 -7.61 3.82
N PRO A 360 -26.49 -6.30 3.87
CA PRO A 360 -25.24 -5.80 4.45
C PRO A 360 -24.97 -6.42 5.82
N THR A 361 -23.90 -7.20 5.91
CA THR A 361 -23.59 -8.01 7.10
C THR A 361 -22.16 -7.71 7.57
N PRO A 362 -22.00 -6.97 8.68
CA PRO A 362 -20.68 -6.69 9.21
C PRO A 362 -19.95 -7.97 9.65
N TYR A 363 -18.68 -8.08 9.31
CA TYR A 363 -17.85 -9.24 9.61
C TYR A 363 -16.42 -8.85 9.99
N PHE A 364 -15.76 -9.73 10.72
CA PHE A 364 -14.35 -9.66 11.08
C PHE A 364 -13.52 -10.49 10.07
N PRO A 365 -12.55 -9.89 9.35
CA PRO A 365 -11.91 -10.50 8.17
C PRO A 365 -10.79 -11.52 8.46
N CYS A 366 -10.92 -12.26 9.57
CA CYS A 366 -10.09 -13.45 9.81
C CYS A 366 -10.69 -14.65 9.09
N HIS A 367 -10.06 -15.05 7.99
CA HIS A 367 -10.51 -16.18 7.19
C HIS A 367 -9.73 -17.45 7.57
N SER A 368 -10.44 -18.57 7.68
CA SER A 368 -9.84 -19.89 7.83
C SER A 368 -10.12 -20.71 6.57
N ASN A 369 -9.11 -20.88 5.73
CA ASN A 369 -9.21 -21.67 4.49
C ASN A 369 -9.10 -23.20 4.71
N GLY A 370 -8.76 -23.64 5.93
CA GLY A 370 -8.53 -25.06 6.23
C GLY A 370 -7.30 -25.65 5.52
N LYS A 371 -6.35 -24.79 5.11
CA LYS A 371 -5.12 -25.15 4.38
C LYS A 371 -3.92 -24.43 4.99
N ASP A 372 -2.72 -24.95 4.73
CA ASP A 372 -1.46 -24.34 5.18
C ASP A 372 -0.96 -23.25 4.20
N GLN A 373 -1.86 -22.35 3.80
CA GLN A 373 -1.52 -21.14 3.05
C GLN A 373 -2.07 -19.93 3.78
N TYR A 374 -1.18 -19.16 4.39
CA TYR A 374 -1.51 -18.01 5.23
C TYR A 374 -1.14 -16.71 4.53
N VAL A 375 -2.07 -15.76 4.51
CA VAL A 375 -2.00 -14.58 3.67
C VAL A 375 -2.50 -13.37 4.45
N LEU A 376 -1.81 -12.25 4.33
CA LEU A 376 -2.24 -10.93 4.78
C LEU A 376 -2.71 -10.15 3.56
N GLY A 377 -4.04 -10.05 3.41
CA GLY A 377 -4.69 -9.39 2.28
C GLY A 377 -5.02 -7.91 2.51
N ARG A 378 -5.96 -7.38 1.71
CA ARG A 378 -6.43 -5.99 1.78
C ARG A 378 -6.83 -5.55 3.17
N ALA A 379 -7.53 -6.39 3.94
CA ALA A 379 -7.91 -6.07 5.31
C ALA A 379 -6.72 -5.66 6.21
N PHE A 380 -5.54 -6.26 6.01
CA PHE A 380 -4.29 -5.87 6.67
C PHE A 380 -3.63 -4.68 5.99
N LEU A 381 -3.62 -4.65 4.65
CA LEU A 381 -2.93 -3.63 3.85
C LEU A 381 -3.53 -2.21 3.98
N GLN A 382 -4.76 -2.08 4.48
CA GLN A 382 -5.34 -0.77 4.84
C GLN A 382 -4.47 0.01 5.83
N ASP A 383 -3.67 -0.66 6.65
CA ASP A 383 -2.79 -0.06 7.66
C ASP A 383 -1.31 -0.41 7.46
N ALA A 384 -0.95 -0.94 6.29
CA ALA A 384 0.42 -1.29 5.98
C ALA A 384 0.91 -0.61 4.70
N PHE A 385 2.13 -0.07 4.77
CA PHE A 385 2.89 0.31 3.59
C PHE A 385 3.66 -0.91 3.09
N VAL A 386 3.59 -1.17 1.79
CA VAL A 386 4.35 -2.21 1.10
C VAL A 386 5.07 -1.60 -0.11
N GLY A 387 6.34 -1.94 -0.30
CA GLY A 387 7.06 -1.58 -1.51
C GLY A 387 8.09 -2.63 -1.88
N ALA A 388 8.61 -2.57 -3.10
CA ALA A 388 9.72 -3.43 -3.52
C ALA A 388 10.58 -2.75 -4.57
N ASN A 389 11.85 -3.15 -4.62
CA ASN A 389 12.75 -2.88 -5.73
C ASN A 389 13.11 -4.20 -6.40
N TRP A 390 12.64 -4.33 -7.64
CA TRP A 390 12.71 -5.55 -8.44
C TRP A 390 14.00 -5.70 -9.23
N HIS A 391 14.93 -4.75 -9.11
CA HIS A 391 16.22 -4.85 -9.77
C HIS A 391 16.88 -6.23 -9.47
N PRO A 392 17.37 -6.97 -10.49
CA PRO A 392 17.87 -8.34 -10.34
C PRO A 392 18.93 -8.55 -9.25
N ASP A 393 19.80 -7.55 -9.03
CA ASP A 393 20.85 -7.58 -8.00
C ASP A 393 20.40 -7.10 -6.61
N ILE A 394 19.21 -6.52 -6.49
CA ILE A 394 18.72 -5.89 -5.26
C ILE A 394 17.75 -6.80 -4.55
N ASP A 395 16.74 -7.30 -5.26
CA ASP A 395 15.80 -8.32 -4.78
C ASP A 395 15.27 -8.04 -3.36
N THR A 396 14.72 -6.84 -3.14
CA THR A 396 14.31 -6.38 -1.80
C THR A 396 12.87 -5.90 -1.79
N TRP A 397 12.20 -6.07 -0.66
CA TRP A 397 10.90 -5.48 -0.38
C TRP A 397 10.80 -4.97 1.05
N TRP A 398 9.81 -4.11 1.27
CA TRP A 398 9.63 -3.35 2.49
C TRP A 398 8.22 -3.49 3.03
N LEU A 399 8.11 -3.52 4.36
CA LEU A 399 6.86 -3.47 5.10
C LEU A 399 7.00 -2.44 6.23
N ALA A 400 6.04 -1.55 6.37
CA ALA A 400 6.01 -0.56 7.45
C ALA A 400 4.57 -0.23 7.84
N GLN A 401 4.40 0.42 8.99
CA GLN A 401 3.09 0.92 9.43
C GLN A 401 2.63 2.05 8.51
N ALA A 402 1.36 2.00 8.08
CA ALA A 402 0.73 3.10 7.39
C ALA A 402 -0.01 4.05 8.36
N PRO A 403 -0.24 5.31 7.98
CA PRO A 403 -0.95 6.30 8.79
C PRO A 403 -2.45 6.10 8.88
N GLY A 404 -3.04 6.73 9.90
CA GLY A 404 -4.46 7.12 9.93
C GLY A 404 -4.77 8.34 9.05
N PRO A 405 -6.01 8.84 9.08
CA PRO A 405 -6.48 9.85 8.13
C PRO A 405 -5.84 11.24 8.30
N ASN A 406 -5.28 11.56 9.47
CA ASN A 406 -4.75 12.89 9.76
C ASN A 406 -3.26 13.00 9.43
N ILE A 407 -2.94 12.97 8.13
CA ILE A 407 -1.60 13.26 7.59
C ILE A 407 -1.64 14.45 6.64
N GLN A 408 -0.47 14.89 6.18
CA GLN A 408 -0.39 15.92 5.15
C GLN A 408 -1.12 15.46 3.88
N ALA A 409 -2.06 16.28 3.40
CA ALA A 409 -2.86 15.97 2.21
C ALA A 409 -2.01 15.93 0.92
N THR A 410 -0.91 16.67 0.88
CA THR A 410 0.02 16.66 -0.25
C THR A 410 1.00 15.49 -0.11
N PRO A 411 1.10 14.60 -1.10
CA PRO A 411 2.08 13.52 -1.11
C PRO A 411 3.52 14.07 -1.03
N ASN A 412 4.37 13.41 -0.24
CA ASN A 412 5.82 13.68 -0.23
C ASN A 412 6.52 12.56 -1.01
N VAL A 413 6.55 12.72 -2.33
CA VAL A 413 7.01 11.65 -3.24
C VAL A 413 8.53 11.60 -3.30
N VAL A 414 9.09 10.45 -2.98
CA VAL A 414 10.52 10.17 -3.01
C VAL A 414 10.82 9.13 -4.08
N SER A 415 11.84 9.40 -4.91
CA SER A 415 12.34 8.44 -5.90
C SER A 415 13.04 7.28 -5.19
N ILE A 416 12.76 6.06 -5.64
CA ILE A 416 13.60 4.90 -5.31
C ILE A 416 14.71 4.85 -6.37
N GLY A 417 15.95 4.75 -5.94
CA GLY A 417 17.10 4.54 -6.79
C GLY A 417 17.20 3.08 -7.24
N GLU A 418 17.81 2.86 -8.41
CA GLU A 418 18.00 1.53 -9.00
C GLU A 418 18.57 0.50 -8.02
N ARG A 419 19.54 0.92 -7.18
CA ARG A 419 20.25 0.06 -6.23
C ARG A 419 19.83 0.24 -4.78
N ASP A 420 18.75 0.97 -4.51
CA ASP A 420 18.29 1.23 -3.14
C ASP A 420 17.77 -0.05 -2.49
N LYS A 421 18.31 -0.36 -1.30
CA LYS A 421 17.92 -1.50 -0.46
C LYS A 421 16.98 -1.13 0.68
N THR A 422 16.78 0.16 0.90
CA THR A 422 16.04 0.70 2.03
C THR A 422 15.18 1.85 1.57
N VAL A 423 14.03 2.02 2.18
CA VAL A 423 13.24 3.25 2.12
C VAL A 423 13.27 3.95 3.47
N SER A 424 13.09 5.27 3.44
CA SER A 424 13.05 6.09 4.65
C SER A 424 11.61 6.41 5.06
N LYS A 425 11.37 6.43 6.36
CA LYS A 425 10.09 6.84 6.97
C LYS A 425 9.84 8.33 6.84
N GLY A 426 8.57 8.72 6.88
CA GLY A 426 8.15 10.11 7.01
C GLY A 426 8.27 10.62 8.45
N GLY A 427 7.87 11.88 8.66
CA GLY A 427 7.85 12.52 9.98
C GLY A 427 6.56 12.29 10.79
N ASN A 428 5.62 11.49 10.27
CA ASN A 428 4.32 11.28 10.89
C ASN A 428 4.40 10.32 12.08
N ASP A 429 3.64 10.63 13.14
CA ASP A 429 3.43 9.72 14.27
C ASP A 429 2.10 8.97 14.07
N TRP A 430 2.12 7.66 14.33
CA TRP A 430 0.95 6.82 14.10
C TRP A 430 -0.22 7.22 15.00
N LYS A 431 0.00 7.37 16.31
CA LYS A 431 -1.08 7.70 17.25
C LYS A 431 -1.66 9.08 16.95
N VAL A 432 -0.82 10.05 16.61
CA VAL A 432 -1.28 11.39 16.19
C VAL A 432 -2.09 11.34 14.90
N SER A 433 -1.70 10.52 13.91
CA SER A 433 -2.46 10.40 12.66
C SER A 433 -3.89 9.87 12.83
N TRP A 434 -4.20 9.28 13.99
CA TRP A 434 -5.54 8.79 14.39
C TRP A 434 -6.30 9.74 15.32
N SER A 435 -5.75 10.91 15.65
CA SER A 435 -6.38 11.84 16.59
C SER A 435 -7.78 12.27 16.14
N GLY A 436 -8.78 12.15 17.01
CA GLY A 436 -10.15 12.56 16.73
C GLY A 436 -10.97 11.59 15.86
N VAL A 437 -10.41 10.41 15.53
CA VAL A 437 -11.13 9.33 14.84
C VAL A 437 -11.82 8.39 15.82
N TRP A 438 -11.17 8.13 16.96
CA TRP A 438 -11.64 7.21 17.99
C TRP A 438 -12.50 7.91 19.05
N ASP A 439 -13.40 7.16 19.69
CA ASP A 439 -14.23 7.61 20.82
C ASP A 439 -13.41 7.63 22.13
N ASP A 440 -12.32 8.41 22.16
CA ASP A 440 -11.30 8.41 23.22
C ASP A 440 -11.48 9.52 24.28
N GLN A 441 -12.46 10.41 24.11
CA GLN A 441 -12.64 11.54 25.01
C GLN A 441 -13.35 11.08 26.30
N GLU A 442 -12.74 11.33 27.47
CA GLU A 442 -13.40 11.11 28.76
C GLU A 442 -14.66 11.98 28.85
N ALA A 443 -15.77 11.41 29.33
CA ALA A 443 -16.91 12.21 29.74
C ALA A 443 -16.42 13.21 30.81
N PRO A 444 -16.77 14.50 30.73
CA PRO A 444 -16.37 15.45 31.76
C PRO A 444 -16.86 14.91 33.11
N SER A 445 -15.94 14.75 34.06
CA SER A 445 -16.26 14.25 35.39
C SER A 445 -17.27 15.20 36.03
N SER A 446 -18.54 14.82 36.07
CA SER A 446 -19.52 15.47 36.92
C SER A 446 -19.18 15.11 38.36
N THR A 447 -18.37 15.96 38.99
CA THR A 447 -18.21 15.94 40.44
C THR A 447 -19.59 16.18 41.05
N PRO A 448 -20.14 15.27 41.88
CA PRO A 448 -21.34 15.56 42.64
C PRO A 448 -20.93 16.47 43.79
N THR A 449 -21.23 17.77 43.70
CA THR A 449 -21.13 18.64 44.86
C THR A 449 -22.21 18.22 45.85
N ALA A 450 -21.75 17.64 46.96
CA ALA A 450 -22.58 17.22 48.06
C ALA A 450 -23.35 18.40 48.66
N ASP A 451 -24.61 18.10 48.93
CA ASP A 451 -25.57 18.88 49.70
C ASP A 451 -25.02 19.27 51.08
N SER A 452 -25.35 20.47 51.53
CA SER A 452 -25.21 20.90 52.92
C SER A 452 -26.31 21.89 53.26
N THR A 453 -27.31 21.33 53.93
CA THR A 453 -28.38 21.98 54.70
C THR A 453 -27.83 22.86 55.82
N ASP A 454 -28.33 24.09 55.98
CA ASP A 454 -29.22 24.46 57.11
C ASP A 454 -29.67 25.95 57.15
N LYS A 455 -30.97 26.10 57.45
CA LYS A 455 -31.67 27.11 58.30
C LYS A 455 -31.84 28.58 57.90
N LYS A 456 -33.03 28.85 57.36
CA LYS A 456 -34.19 29.61 57.92
C LYS A 456 -33.96 30.88 58.77
N GLY A 457 -34.51 32.01 58.30
CA GLY A 457 -34.87 33.20 59.08
C GLY A 457 -35.75 34.18 58.29
N ASP A 458 -36.96 34.46 58.79
CA ASP A 458 -38.04 35.29 58.23
C ASP A 458 -37.75 36.81 58.12
N THR A 459 -38.31 37.51 57.12
CA THR A 459 -39.39 38.54 57.26
C THR A 459 -39.43 39.60 56.14
N LYS A 460 -40.57 39.63 55.43
CA LYS A 460 -41.36 40.69 54.73
C LYS A 460 -40.75 42.06 54.34
N GLY A 461 -41.07 42.50 53.11
CA GLY A 461 -41.36 43.90 52.75
C GLY A 461 -41.25 44.22 51.25
N ASN A 462 -42.34 44.67 50.62
CA ASN A 462 -42.45 45.31 49.27
C ASN A 462 -41.40 46.45 49.11
N GLU A 463 -40.98 46.93 47.93
CA GLU A 463 -41.74 47.37 46.75
C GLU A 463 -40.76 47.68 45.58
N GLU A 464 -41.27 47.57 44.34
CA GLU A 464 -40.85 48.13 43.03
C GLU A 464 -39.42 48.65 42.74
N GLY A 465 -38.92 48.33 41.52
CA GLY A 465 -38.10 49.27 40.73
C GLY A 465 -36.92 48.71 39.92
N SER A 466 -37.22 48.18 38.73
CA SER A 466 -36.50 48.35 37.44
C SER A 466 -34.94 48.30 37.31
N LYS A 467 -34.52 47.50 36.30
CA LYS A 467 -33.44 47.69 35.29
C LYS A 467 -32.28 46.67 35.28
N GLU A 468 -32.20 46.04 34.09
CA GLU A 468 -31.06 45.51 33.34
C GLU A 468 -29.68 46.03 33.78
N ASP A 469 -28.69 45.15 33.99
CA ASP A 469 -27.74 44.74 32.95
C ASP A 469 -26.78 43.65 33.48
N ASP A 470 -26.32 42.82 32.55
CA ASP A 470 -25.53 41.60 32.75
C ASP A 470 -24.11 41.83 33.27
N GLN A 471 -23.63 40.81 33.99
CA GLN A 471 -22.28 40.66 34.50
C GLN A 471 -21.24 40.43 33.40
N GLU A 472 -20.06 41.00 33.69
CA GLU A 472 -18.74 40.76 33.12
C GLU A 472 -18.38 39.27 33.01
N ASP A 473 -17.53 38.92 32.03
CA ASP A 473 -16.37 38.09 32.40
C ASP A 473 -15.19 38.22 31.42
N ASP A 474 -14.02 38.27 32.06
CA ASP A 474 -12.72 38.69 31.59
C ASP A 474 -12.04 37.73 30.59
N LYS A 475 -11.48 38.33 29.53
CA LYS A 475 -10.38 37.72 28.74
C LYS A 475 -9.04 38.13 29.35
N VAL A 476 -8.30 37.16 29.88
CA VAL A 476 -6.89 37.31 30.27
C VAL A 476 -6.04 37.58 29.02
N GLY A 477 -5.59 38.83 28.89
CA GLY A 477 -4.68 39.30 27.84
C GLY A 477 -3.21 39.18 28.23
N MET A 478 -2.37 38.77 27.28
CA MET A 478 -0.91 38.92 27.34
C MET A 478 -0.49 40.38 27.14
N SER A 479 0.49 40.81 27.95
CA SER A 479 1.01 42.17 28.06
C SER A 479 1.62 42.76 26.76
N VAL A 480 1.35 44.05 26.57
CA VAL A 480 1.69 44.92 25.42
C VAL A 480 3.21 45.21 25.28
N GLY A 481 4.07 44.67 26.14
CA GLY A 481 5.52 44.91 26.12
C GLY A 481 6.37 44.09 25.12
N ALA A 482 5.82 43.07 24.45
CA ALA A 482 6.60 42.14 23.62
C ALA A 482 6.49 42.34 22.10
N LYS A 483 5.69 43.32 21.62
CA LYS A 483 5.41 43.52 20.18
C LYS A 483 6.23 44.62 19.49
N ALA A 484 7.20 45.24 20.16
CA ALA A 484 8.01 46.33 19.59
C ALA A 484 9.50 46.00 19.31
N GLY A 485 9.92 44.73 19.42
CA GLY A 485 11.34 44.34 19.31
C GLY A 485 11.79 43.57 18.07
N ILE A 486 10.88 43.18 17.15
CA ILE A 486 11.18 42.25 16.03
C ILE A 486 11.21 42.95 14.65
N GLY A 487 11.17 44.29 14.62
CA GLY A 487 11.12 45.06 13.37
C GLY A 487 12.47 45.47 12.74
N ALA A 488 13.60 45.37 13.46
CA ALA A 488 14.89 45.91 12.99
C ALA A 488 16.03 44.90 12.85
N GLY A 489 15.87 43.66 13.35
CA GLY A 489 16.93 42.63 13.31
C GLY A 489 17.00 41.81 12.02
N ILE A 490 15.87 41.64 11.33
CA ILE A 490 15.77 40.73 10.17
C ILE A 490 16.44 41.34 8.92
N ALA A 491 16.42 42.66 8.75
CA ALA A 491 17.05 43.31 7.60
C ALA A 491 18.59 43.19 7.62
N ALA A 492 19.23 43.27 8.79
CA ALA A 492 20.69 43.16 8.90
C ALA A 492 21.20 41.73 8.67
N ALA A 493 20.45 40.72 9.14
CA ALA A 493 20.82 39.31 8.97
C ALA A 493 20.73 38.84 7.51
N VAL A 494 19.71 39.30 6.77
CA VAL A 494 19.54 38.96 5.34
C VAL A 494 20.63 39.60 4.48
N ILE A 495 21.02 40.84 4.78
CA ILE A 495 22.11 41.52 4.06
C ILE A 495 23.46 40.84 4.34
N ALA A 496 23.74 40.46 5.59
CA ALA A 496 24.98 39.75 5.94
C ALA A 496 25.07 38.37 5.28
N ALA A 497 23.96 37.63 5.21
CA ALA A 497 23.90 36.33 4.53
C ALA A 497 24.12 36.48 3.00
N GLY A 498 23.51 37.51 2.39
CA GLY A 498 23.70 37.80 0.96
C GLY A 498 25.15 38.15 0.60
N VAL A 499 25.82 38.95 1.43
CA VAL A 499 27.24 39.29 1.23
C VAL A 499 28.14 38.06 1.44
N GLY A 500 27.83 37.20 2.42
CA GLY A 500 28.57 35.96 2.66
C GLY A 500 28.51 34.99 1.47
N VAL A 501 27.33 34.80 0.89
CA VAL A 501 27.14 33.95 -0.30
C VAL A 501 27.87 34.54 -1.51
N PHE A 502 27.79 35.85 -1.73
CA PHE A 502 28.46 36.52 -2.84
C PHE A 502 29.99 36.42 -2.76
N LEU A 503 30.57 36.58 -1.57
CA LEU A 503 32.02 36.46 -1.36
C LEU A 503 32.52 35.01 -1.49
N CYS A 504 31.74 34.02 -1.04
CA CYS A 504 32.05 32.60 -1.26
C CYS A 504 31.98 32.21 -2.74
N TRP A 505 31.00 32.73 -3.48
CA TRP A 505 30.86 32.47 -4.91
C TRP A 505 32.00 33.12 -5.72
N ARG A 506 32.41 34.33 -5.35
CA ARG A 506 33.56 35.01 -5.97
C ARG A 506 34.90 34.34 -5.67
N ARG A 507 35.07 33.75 -4.47
CA ARG A 507 36.27 32.96 -4.12
C ARG A 507 36.38 31.65 -4.88
N ARG A 508 35.26 30.96 -5.15
CA ARG A 508 35.26 29.72 -5.95
C ARG A 508 35.57 29.93 -7.42
N ARG A 509 35.36 31.14 -7.96
CA ARG A 509 35.64 31.46 -9.38
C ARG A 509 37.10 31.83 -9.68
N ASN A 510 37.93 32.01 -8.65
CA ASN A 510 39.32 32.45 -8.77
C ASN A 510 40.35 31.42 -8.29
N GLN A 511 40.00 30.13 -8.22
CA GLN A 511 41.02 29.09 -8.04
C GLN A 511 41.60 28.70 -9.41
N PRO A 512 42.93 28.86 -9.63
CA PRO A 512 43.59 28.32 -10.80
C PRO A 512 43.55 26.79 -10.78
N GLN A 513 43.24 26.21 -11.93
CA GLN A 513 43.27 24.77 -12.20
C GLN A 513 44.72 24.27 -12.05
N GLU A 514 45.00 23.42 -11.05
CA GLU A 514 46.28 22.71 -10.96
C GLU A 514 46.35 21.65 -12.07
N GLU A 515 47.35 21.82 -12.95
CA GLU A 515 47.78 20.84 -13.94
C GLU A 515 48.33 19.59 -13.23
N SER A 516 47.75 18.43 -13.52
CA SER A 516 48.36 17.15 -13.15
C SER A 516 49.51 16.86 -14.12
N THR A 517 50.73 16.93 -13.60
CA THR A 517 52.00 16.58 -14.24
C THR A 517 51.94 15.24 -14.97
N THR A 518 52.33 15.26 -16.24
CA THR A 518 52.59 14.07 -17.06
C THR A 518 54.05 13.64 -16.85
N GLU A 519 54.31 12.41 -16.43
CA GLU A 519 55.63 11.77 -16.49
C GLU A 519 55.71 10.78 -17.67
N PRO A 520 56.92 10.50 -18.20
CA PRO A 520 57.10 10.11 -19.60
C PRO A 520 56.86 8.62 -19.87
N VAL A 521 56.48 8.38 -21.12
CA VAL A 521 56.25 7.11 -21.80
C VAL A 521 57.50 6.20 -21.71
N ALA A 522 57.33 5.01 -21.13
CA ALA A 522 58.17 3.86 -21.41
C ALA A 522 57.57 3.10 -22.62
N THR A 523 58.34 3.00 -23.69
CA THR A 523 58.04 2.21 -24.88
C THR A 523 57.92 0.72 -24.54
N VAL A 524 56.77 0.11 -24.87
CA VAL A 524 56.59 -1.34 -24.87
C VAL A 524 56.25 -1.80 -26.29
N ASP A 525 57.01 -2.81 -26.69
CA ASP A 525 57.12 -3.52 -27.97
C ASP A 525 55.78 -4.05 -28.53
N GLU A 526 55.44 -3.62 -29.75
CA GLU A 526 54.21 -3.94 -30.50
C GLU A 526 54.28 -5.29 -31.23
N SER A 527 54.79 -6.33 -30.56
CA SER A 527 54.91 -7.67 -31.15
C SER A 527 54.35 -8.81 -30.28
N LYS A 528 53.66 -8.49 -29.17
CA LYS A 528 52.93 -9.47 -28.35
C LYS A 528 51.61 -8.91 -27.80
N LEU A 529 50.60 -8.82 -28.66
CA LEU A 529 49.20 -8.67 -28.24
C LEU A 529 48.53 -10.04 -28.21
N PRO A 530 47.97 -10.51 -27.07
CA PRO A 530 46.99 -11.58 -27.11
C PRO A 530 45.69 -11.04 -27.73
N SER A 531 45.07 -11.87 -28.55
CA SER A 531 43.81 -11.60 -29.25
C SER A 531 42.74 -11.10 -28.28
N VAL A 532 42.19 -9.92 -28.51
CA VAL A 532 40.96 -9.47 -27.88
C VAL A 532 39.82 -10.34 -28.42
N VAL A 533 39.45 -11.35 -27.65
CA VAL A 533 38.19 -12.06 -27.84
C VAL A 533 37.10 -11.15 -27.27
N LEU A 534 36.30 -10.56 -28.16
CA LEU A 534 34.96 -10.09 -27.82
C LEU A 534 34.19 -11.27 -27.25
N TYR A 535 34.01 -11.31 -25.94
CA TYR A 535 33.06 -12.23 -25.33
C TYR A 535 31.65 -11.81 -25.76
N PRO A 536 30.86 -12.71 -26.38
CA PRO A 536 29.42 -12.51 -26.46
C PRO A 536 28.90 -12.36 -25.04
N GLN A 537 28.06 -11.34 -24.84
CA GLN A 537 27.29 -11.13 -23.63
C GLN A 537 26.32 -12.31 -23.51
N GLU A 538 26.73 -13.38 -22.83
CA GLU A 538 25.81 -14.43 -22.39
C GLU A 538 24.88 -13.80 -21.36
N LEU A 539 23.70 -13.42 -21.83
CA LEU A 539 22.51 -13.27 -20.98
C LEU A 539 22.36 -14.58 -20.21
N PRO A 540 22.30 -14.57 -18.87
CA PRO A 540 21.80 -15.74 -18.19
C PRO A 540 20.33 -15.87 -18.61
N SER A 541 20.04 -16.88 -19.42
CA SER A 541 18.69 -17.43 -19.60
C SER A 541 18.29 -18.04 -18.26
N GLN A 542 17.94 -17.18 -17.30
CA GLN A 542 17.35 -17.61 -16.06
C GLN A 542 15.88 -17.90 -16.37
N GLU A 543 15.59 -19.17 -16.55
CA GLU A 543 14.24 -19.71 -16.56
C GLU A 543 13.57 -19.32 -15.23
N VAL A 544 12.85 -18.21 -15.19
CA VAL A 544 12.00 -17.88 -14.05
C VAL A 544 10.63 -18.48 -14.32
N GLN A 545 10.53 -19.79 -14.16
CA GLN A 545 9.24 -20.42 -13.88
C GLN A 545 8.72 -19.80 -12.57
N PRO A 546 7.46 -19.36 -12.49
CA PRO A 546 6.87 -19.06 -11.19
C PRO A 546 6.99 -20.31 -10.32
N PRO A 547 7.34 -20.20 -9.02
CA PRO A 547 7.51 -21.38 -8.18
C PRO A 547 6.21 -22.20 -8.17
N TYR A 548 6.29 -23.41 -8.70
CA TYR A 548 5.24 -24.41 -8.57
C TYR A 548 5.13 -24.73 -7.07
N TYR A 549 4.02 -24.35 -6.44
CA TYR A 549 3.74 -24.79 -5.08
C TYR A 549 3.59 -26.30 -5.09
N GLN A 550 4.65 -27.02 -4.72
CA GLN A 550 4.64 -28.45 -4.55
C GLN A 550 3.61 -28.79 -3.48
N ARG A 551 2.50 -29.40 -3.90
CA ARG A 551 1.52 -30.03 -3.02
C ARG A 551 2.27 -31.12 -2.26
N PHE A 552 2.47 -30.95 -0.95
CA PHE A 552 2.89 -32.04 -0.09
C PHE A 552 1.77 -33.08 -0.04
N GLU A 553 1.92 -34.15 -0.81
CA GLU A 553 1.15 -35.38 -0.59
C GLU A 553 1.79 -36.10 0.60
N LEU A 554 1.05 -36.23 1.70
CA LEU A 554 1.43 -37.11 2.80
C LEU A 554 1.17 -38.57 2.37
N PRO A 555 2.05 -39.52 2.74
CA PRO A 555 1.82 -40.94 2.47
C PRO A 555 0.59 -41.43 3.25
N SER A 556 -0.17 -42.29 2.58
CA SER A 556 -1.42 -42.93 3.02
C SER A 556 -1.37 -43.58 4.39
#